data_AF-A0AAE3VV59-F1
#
_entry.id   AF-A0AAE3VV59-F1
#
_cell.length_a   1.000
_cell.length_b   1.000
_cell.length_c   1.000
_cell.angle_alpha   90.00
_cell.angle_beta   90.00
_cell.angle_gamma   90.00
#
_symmetry.space_group_name_H-M   'P 1'
#
loop_
_entity.id
_entity.type
_entity.pdbx_description
1 polymer ?
#
loop_
_entity_poly.entity_id
_entity_poly.type
_entity_poly.pdbx_seq_one_letter_code
_entity_poly.pdbx_strand_id
1 'polypeptide(L)'
;MARSGRQPRCAWRTARPRFGPPPVAPVDAFLILSSRPDIDSGLVGRELAALLRTGSLVLTRVIAALAEATHAGTSPQVWDAARALIPAVLAVTPAAPGTPDLLALAASAASASRSTATLPEVAAVAARGGRSRLVTEAARPVRTLGLRRP
;
A
#
# COMPACT_ATOMS: atom_id res chain seq x y z
N MET A 1 61.66 -15.73 -14.07
CA MET A 1 60.31 -15.44 -14.59
C MET A 1 59.61 -16.79 -14.79
N ALA A 2 58.44 -17.14 -14.28
CA ALA A 2 57.40 -16.49 -13.49
C ALA A 2 56.70 -17.59 -12.63
N ARG A 3 56.30 -17.25 -11.39
CA ARG A 3 55.60 -18.15 -10.46
C ARG A 3 54.13 -18.27 -10.86
N SER A 4 53.63 -19.49 -11.06
CA SER A 4 52.19 -19.77 -11.21
C SER A 4 51.53 -19.88 -9.83
N GLY A 5 50.93 -18.77 -9.38
CA GLY A 5 50.12 -18.74 -8.17
C GLY A 5 48.79 -19.47 -8.38
N ARG A 6 48.60 -20.61 -7.72
CA ARG A 6 47.29 -21.25 -7.57
C ARG A 6 46.43 -20.36 -6.67
N GLN A 7 45.33 -19.82 -7.22
CA GLN A 7 44.31 -19.12 -6.44
C GLN A 7 43.66 -20.10 -5.43
N PRO A 8 43.50 -19.71 -4.15
CA PRO A 8 42.70 -20.49 -3.22
C PRO A 8 41.22 -20.28 -3.57
N ARG A 9 40.54 -21.38 -3.91
CA ARG A 9 39.09 -21.41 -4.11
C ARG A 9 38.40 -21.18 -2.76
N CYS A 10 37.87 -19.98 -2.54
CA CYS A 10 37.12 -19.67 -1.32
C CYS A 10 35.90 -20.60 -1.16
N ALA A 11 35.94 -21.41 -0.12
CA ALA A 11 34.94 -22.40 0.27
C ALA A 11 33.80 -21.78 1.10
N TRP A 12 33.06 -20.82 0.55
CA TRP A 12 31.90 -20.21 1.24
C TRP A 12 30.59 -20.98 1.04
N ARG A 13 30.62 -22.16 0.41
CA ARG A 13 29.44 -22.93 0.04
C ARG A 13 29.05 -23.94 1.12
N THR A 14 28.60 -23.51 2.31
CA THR A 14 27.73 -24.31 3.22
C THR A 14 27.25 -23.61 4.50
N ALA A 15 27.31 -22.28 4.63
CA ALA A 15 26.52 -21.61 5.65
C ALA A 15 25.17 -21.20 5.06
N ARG A 16 24.13 -22.05 5.19
CA ARG A 16 22.75 -21.59 4.98
C ARG A 16 22.43 -20.65 6.15
N PRO A 17 22.23 -19.33 5.96
CA PRO A 17 21.72 -18.51 7.02
C PRO A 17 20.37 -19.09 7.40
N ARG A 18 20.16 -19.39 8.69
CA ARG A 18 18.81 -19.52 9.22
C ARG A 18 18.21 -18.12 9.13
N PHE A 19 17.64 -17.78 7.97
CA PHE A 19 16.81 -16.60 7.87
C PHE A 19 15.61 -16.87 8.78
N GLY A 20 15.62 -16.24 9.97
CA GLY A 20 14.37 -15.91 10.62
C GLY A 20 13.52 -15.07 9.67
N PRO A 21 12.23 -14.85 9.97
CA PRO A 21 11.42 -13.96 9.15
C PRO A 21 12.19 -12.64 8.94
N PRO A 22 12.22 -12.10 7.70
CA PRO A 22 12.93 -10.86 7.44
C PRO A 22 12.41 -9.78 8.39
N PRO A 23 13.27 -8.89 8.91
CA PRO A 23 12.80 -7.79 9.74
C PRO A 23 11.79 -6.97 8.95
N VAL A 24 10.72 -6.54 9.62
CA VAL A 24 9.77 -5.58 9.07
C VAL A 24 10.53 -4.33 8.62
N ALA A 25 10.23 -3.83 7.42
CA ALA A 25 10.88 -2.60 6.98
C ALA A 25 10.45 -1.44 7.91
N PRO A 26 11.25 -0.37 8.08
CA PRO A 26 10.89 0.76 8.95
C PRO A 26 9.51 1.37 8.62
N VAL A 27 9.16 1.42 7.34
CA VAL A 27 7.84 1.88 6.86
C VAL A 27 6.73 0.92 7.32
N ASP A 28 6.97 -0.39 7.25
CA ASP A 28 6.00 -1.40 7.66
C ASP A 28 5.77 -1.34 9.18
N ALA A 29 6.86 -1.23 9.95
CA ALA A 29 6.81 -1.05 11.39
C ALA A 29 6.06 0.23 11.80
N PHE A 30 6.34 1.35 11.12
CA PHE A 30 5.64 2.61 11.36
C PHE A 30 4.15 2.52 11.06
N LEU A 31 3.75 1.86 9.97
CA LEU A 31 2.34 1.70 9.60
C LEU A 31 1.60 0.75 10.55
N ILE A 32 2.25 -0.33 10.98
CA ILE A 32 1.71 -1.23 12.01
C ILE A 32 1.52 -0.48 13.33
N LEU A 33 2.52 0.31 13.76
CA LEU A 33 2.41 1.13 14.97
C LEU A 33 1.31 2.18 14.84
N SER A 34 1.20 2.83 13.68
CA SER A 34 0.19 3.84 13.37
C SER A 34 -1.24 3.32 13.31
N SER A 35 -1.41 2.00 13.30
CA SER A 35 -2.72 1.34 13.31
C SER A 35 -3.29 1.19 14.72
N ARG A 36 -2.58 1.68 15.74
CA ARG A 36 -3.12 1.78 17.09
C ARG A 36 -4.21 2.85 17.17
N PRO A 37 -5.25 2.66 17.99
CA PRO A 37 -6.39 3.59 18.07
C PRO A 37 -6.03 4.97 18.63
N ASP A 38 -4.87 5.14 19.27
CA ASP A 38 -4.35 6.41 19.78
C ASP A 38 -3.62 7.26 18.72
N ILE A 39 -3.41 6.73 17.51
CA ILE A 39 -2.75 7.43 16.41
C ILE A 39 -3.78 7.82 15.35
N ASP A 40 -3.76 9.09 14.91
CA ASP A 40 -4.59 9.57 13.79
C ASP A 40 -4.10 8.95 12.48
N SER A 41 -4.68 7.80 12.10
CA SER A 41 -4.34 7.09 10.87
C SER A 41 -4.66 7.93 9.61
N GLY A 42 -5.61 8.87 9.70
CA GLY A 42 -5.87 9.84 8.64
C GLY A 42 -4.71 10.83 8.45
N LEU A 43 -4.09 11.29 9.54
CA LEU A 43 -2.85 12.08 9.49
C LEU A 43 -1.73 11.29 8.84
N VAL A 44 -1.55 10.03 9.23
CA VAL A 44 -0.55 9.14 8.64
C VAL A 44 -0.74 9.04 7.13
N GLY A 45 -1.97 8.85 6.65
CA GLY A 45 -2.29 8.85 5.23
C GLY A 45 -1.92 10.16 4.51
N ARG A 46 -2.10 11.32 5.16
CA ARG A 46 -1.69 12.64 4.62
C ARG A 46 -0.17 12.80 4.52
N GLU A 47 0.57 12.30 5.50
CA GLU A 47 2.04 12.31 5.47
C GLU A 47 2.58 11.39 4.38
N LEU A 48 2.00 10.20 4.20
CA LEU A 48 2.32 9.33 3.07
C LEU A 48 2.04 10.03 1.73
N ALA A 49 0.94 10.78 1.64
CA ALA A 49 0.63 11.56 0.45
C ALA A 49 1.67 12.67 0.20
N ALA A 50 2.22 13.30 1.25
CA ALA A 50 3.31 14.26 1.14
C ALA A 50 4.59 13.60 0.61
N LEU A 51 4.97 12.44 1.15
CA LEU A 51 6.13 11.67 0.69
C LEU A 51 5.97 11.16 -0.76
N LEU A 52 4.74 10.82 -1.16
CA LEU A 52 4.46 10.44 -2.54
C LEU A 52 4.72 11.61 -3.50
N ARG A 53 4.28 12.83 -3.14
CA ARG A 53 4.48 14.03 -3.97
C ARG A 53 5.96 14.39 -4.13
N THR A 54 6.79 14.08 -3.14
CA THR A 54 8.26 14.30 -3.22
C THR A 54 9.00 13.13 -3.89
N GLY A 55 8.31 12.08 -4.33
CA GLY A 55 8.92 10.89 -4.93
C GLY A 55 9.69 10.03 -3.93
N SER A 56 9.51 10.25 -2.63
CA SER A 56 10.22 9.54 -1.56
C SER A 56 9.47 8.29 -1.08
N LEU A 57 8.32 7.98 -1.68
CA LEU A 57 7.45 6.88 -1.31
C LEU A 57 7.44 5.76 -2.35
N VAL A 58 7.62 4.53 -1.90
CA VAL A 58 7.35 3.34 -2.72
C VAL A 58 5.95 2.81 -2.38
N LEU A 59 4.97 3.10 -3.24
CA LEU A 59 3.56 2.82 -2.97
C LEU A 59 3.27 1.34 -2.67
N THR A 60 3.91 0.42 -3.39
CA THR A 60 3.73 -1.03 -3.20
C THR A 60 4.17 -1.52 -1.81
N ARG A 61 5.14 -0.85 -1.17
CA ARG A 61 5.56 -1.16 0.19
C ARG A 61 4.51 -0.72 1.21
N VAL A 62 3.97 0.48 1.03
CA VAL A 62 2.86 0.98 1.86
C VAL A 62 1.66 0.04 1.77
N ILE A 63 1.30 -0.41 0.57
CA ILE A 63 0.18 -1.34 0.37
C ILE A 63 0.43 -2.66 1.13
N ALA A 64 1.64 -3.23 1.05
CA ALA A 64 1.97 -4.46 1.77
C ALA A 64 1.85 -4.30 3.29
N ALA A 65 2.36 -3.20 3.83
CA ALA A 65 2.25 -2.90 5.26
C ALA A 65 0.79 -2.70 5.73
N LEU A 66 -0.01 -1.98 4.94
CA LEU A 66 -1.44 -1.80 5.23
C LEU A 66 -2.23 -3.12 5.13
N ALA A 67 -1.82 -4.03 4.24
CA ALA A 67 -2.41 -5.37 4.15
C ALA A 67 -2.12 -6.19 5.42
N GLU A 68 -0.87 -6.19 5.91
CA GLU A 68 -0.52 -6.81 7.19
C GLU A 68 -1.31 -6.21 8.36
N ALA A 69 -1.44 -4.88 8.41
CA ALA A 69 -2.25 -4.20 9.42
C ALA A 69 -3.74 -4.63 9.34
N THR A 70 -4.26 -4.86 8.13
CA THR A 70 -5.61 -5.39 7.92
C THR A 70 -5.74 -6.80 8.49
N HIS A 71 -4.76 -7.67 8.23
CA HIS A 71 -4.69 -9.03 8.80
C HIS A 71 -4.57 -9.02 10.33
N ALA A 72 -3.94 -8.00 10.91
CA ALA A 72 -3.88 -7.77 12.34
C ALA A 72 -5.19 -7.20 12.94
N GLY A 73 -6.24 -7.02 12.15
CA GLY A 73 -7.57 -6.60 12.62
C GLY A 73 -7.80 -5.08 12.66
N THR A 74 -6.87 -4.27 12.15
CA THR A 74 -6.94 -2.80 12.19
C THR A 74 -7.59 -2.19 10.94
N SER A 75 -8.64 -2.84 10.44
CA SER A 75 -9.33 -2.42 9.20
C SER A 75 -9.85 -0.96 9.22
N PRO A 76 -10.38 -0.42 10.34
CA PRO A 76 -10.79 0.99 10.38
C PRO A 76 -9.62 1.97 10.15
N GLN A 77 -8.48 1.74 10.83
CA GLN A 77 -7.29 2.58 10.70
C GLN A 77 -6.69 2.51 9.29
N VAL A 78 -6.64 1.32 8.72
CA VAL A 78 -6.21 1.12 7.33
C VAL A 78 -7.12 1.86 6.36
N TRP A 79 -8.44 1.81 6.56
CA TRP A 79 -9.38 2.57 5.75
C TRP A 79 -9.11 4.08 5.83
N ASP A 80 -8.94 4.63 7.03
CA ASP A 80 -8.71 6.08 7.20
C ASP A 80 -7.40 6.55 6.56
N ALA A 81 -6.32 5.78 6.74
CA ALA A 81 -5.04 6.06 6.08
C ALA A 81 -5.14 5.97 4.56
N ALA A 82 -5.76 4.91 4.03
CA ALA A 82 -5.94 4.73 2.60
C ALA A 82 -6.81 5.83 1.99
N ARG A 83 -7.93 6.18 2.64
CA ARG A 83 -8.83 7.27 2.23
C ARG A 83 -8.10 8.60 2.09
N ALA A 84 -7.20 8.92 3.02
CA ALA A 84 -6.39 10.14 2.97
C ALA A 84 -5.29 10.10 1.88
N LEU A 85 -4.77 8.91 1.55
CA LEU A 85 -3.72 8.73 0.54
C LEU A 85 -4.25 8.68 -0.91
N ILE A 86 -5.42 8.09 -1.13
CA ILE A 86 -5.99 7.81 -2.46
C ILE A 86 -6.03 9.03 -3.38
N PRO A 87 -6.49 10.22 -2.96
CA PRO A 87 -6.56 11.39 -3.86
C PRO A 87 -5.19 11.75 -4.45
N ALA A 88 -4.13 11.69 -3.64
CA ALA A 88 -2.78 11.98 -4.10
C ALA A 88 -2.26 10.92 -5.08
N VAL A 89 -2.56 9.63 -4.83
CA VAL A 89 -2.20 8.53 -5.75
C VAL A 89 -2.90 8.67 -7.09
N LEU A 90 -4.19 9.03 -7.10
CA LEU A 90 -4.98 9.21 -8.32
C LEU A 90 -4.60 10.46 -9.13
N ALA A 91 -3.98 11.46 -8.50
CA ALA A 91 -3.49 12.65 -9.17
C ALA A 91 -2.18 12.39 -9.96
N VAL A 92 -1.44 11.32 -9.66
CA VAL A 92 -0.21 10.97 -10.37
C VAL A 92 -0.55 10.49 -11.79
N THR A 93 0.07 11.11 -12.80
CA THR A 93 -0.10 10.75 -14.21
C THR A 93 1.26 10.47 -14.87
N PRO A 94 1.49 9.27 -15.44
CA PRO A 94 0.59 8.11 -15.45
C PRO A 94 0.39 7.52 -14.04
N ALA A 95 -0.69 6.76 -13.83
CA ALA A 95 -1.03 6.22 -12.52
C ALA A 95 0.13 5.44 -11.89
N ALA A 96 0.38 5.68 -10.60
CA ALA A 96 1.47 5.02 -9.87
C ALA A 96 1.30 3.49 -9.87
N PRO A 97 2.38 2.71 -10.02
CA PRO A 97 2.31 1.25 -9.87
C PRO A 97 1.69 0.86 -8.52
N GLY A 98 0.74 -0.07 -8.54
CA GLY A 98 -0.01 -0.49 -7.34
C GLY A 98 -1.26 0.34 -7.03
N THR A 99 -1.59 1.37 -7.82
CA THR A 99 -2.84 2.13 -7.65
C THR A 99 -4.10 1.24 -7.57
N PRO A 100 -4.31 0.25 -8.48
CA PRO A 100 -5.48 -0.64 -8.37
C PRO A 100 -5.46 -1.49 -7.10
N ASP A 101 -4.28 -1.89 -6.63
CA ASP A 101 -4.11 -2.71 -5.41
C ASP A 101 -4.45 -1.90 -4.15
N LEU A 102 -4.08 -0.61 -4.10
CA LEU A 102 -4.50 0.30 -3.03
C LEU A 102 -6.04 0.44 -3.00
N LEU A 103 -6.68 0.60 -4.16
CA LEU A 103 -8.15 0.71 -4.23
C LEU A 103 -8.84 -0.57 -3.77
N ALA A 104 -8.32 -1.73 -4.15
CA ALA A 104 -8.82 -3.03 -3.71
C ALA A 104 -8.69 -3.21 -2.19
N LEU A 105 -7.53 -2.84 -1.62
CA LEU A 105 -7.27 -2.89 -0.19
C LEU A 105 -8.22 -1.96 0.58
N ALA A 106 -8.37 -0.72 0.12
CA ALA A 106 -9.28 0.24 0.72
C ALA A 106 -10.73 -0.25 0.68
N ALA A 107 -11.19 -0.82 -0.43
CA ALA A 107 -12.52 -1.42 -0.51
C ALA A 107 -12.73 -2.53 0.53
N SER A 108 -11.72 -3.40 0.70
CA SER A 108 -11.76 -4.50 1.67
C SER A 108 -11.81 -3.97 3.10
N ALA A 109 -10.94 -3.01 3.45
CA ALA A 109 -10.89 -2.41 4.77
C ALA A 109 -12.17 -1.63 5.11
N ALA A 110 -12.77 -0.93 4.13
CA ALA A 110 -14.04 -0.24 4.31
C ALA A 110 -15.20 -1.20 4.54
N SER A 111 -15.22 -2.34 3.83
CA SER A 111 -16.21 -3.41 4.01
C SER A 111 -16.12 -3.99 5.43
N ALA A 112 -14.91 -4.31 5.88
CA ALA A 112 -14.67 -4.88 7.21
C ALA A 112 -15.00 -3.92 8.35
N SER A 113 -14.78 -2.61 8.14
CA SER A 113 -15.11 -1.56 9.11
C SER A 113 -16.54 -1.02 9.01
N ARG A 114 -17.34 -1.48 8.02
CA ARG A 114 -18.70 -0.96 7.71
C ARG A 114 -18.73 0.56 7.51
N SER A 115 -17.67 1.12 6.95
CA SER A 115 -17.61 2.55 6.63
C SER A 115 -18.59 2.90 5.50
N THR A 116 -19.17 4.10 5.56
CA THR A 116 -20.04 4.66 4.51
C THR A 116 -19.44 5.91 3.88
N ALA A 117 -18.17 6.21 4.16
CA ALA A 117 -17.55 7.46 3.78
C ALA A 117 -17.27 7.52 2.26
N THR A 118 -17.55 8.67 1.64
CA THR A 118 -17.51 8.82 0.17
C THR A 118 -16.12 9.21 -0.36
N LEU A 119 -15.74 8.71 -1.54
CA LEU A 119 -14.51 9.06 -2.26
C LEU A 119 -14.82 9.57 -3.69
N PRO A 120 -15.05 10.88 -3.87
CA PRO A 120 -15.44 11.47 -5.16
C PRO A 120 -14.45 11.17 -6.30
N GLU A 121 -13.15 11.17 -6.02
CA GLU A 121 -12.09 10.91 -7.00
C GLU A 121 -12.16 9.47 -7.53
N VAL A 122 -12.46 8.52 -6.64
CA VAL A 122 -12.68 7.11 -7.01
C VAL A 122 -13.94 6.96 -7.85
N ALA A 123 -15.02 7.67 -7.51
CA ALA A 123 -16.23 7.69 -8.32
C ALA A 123 -15.98 8.26 -9.72
N ALA A 124 -15.21 9.35 -9.82
CA ALA A 124 -14.83 9.95 -11.10
C ALA A 124 -14.01 8.99 -11.97
N VAL A 125 -13.08 8.25 -11.36
CA VAL A 125 -12.31 7.20 -12.05
C VAL A 125 -13.23 6.07 -12.55
N ALA A 126 -14.15 5.60 -11.70
CA ALA A 126 -15.10 4.55 -12.06
C ALA A 126 -16.06 4.99 -13.18
N ALA A 127 -16.39 6.30 -13.24
CA ALA A 127 -17.27 6.88 -14.25
C ALA A 127 -16.62 6.99 -15.65
N ARG A 128 -15.28 6.97 -15.77
CA ARG A 128 -14.59 7.01 -17.07
C ARG A 128 -14.96 5.84 -17.99
N GLY A 129 -15.43 4.74 -17.42
CA GLY A 129 -15.74 3.52 -18.17
C GLY A 129 -14.49 2.79 -18.66
N GLY A 130 -14.70 1.64 -19.31
CA GLY A 130 -13.63 0.78 -19.82
C GLY A 130 -13.34 -0.45 -18.95
N ARG A 131 -12.37 -1.25 -19.40
CA ARG A 131 -12.02 -2.57 -18.81
C ARG A 131 -10.64 -2.59 -18.15
N SER A 132 -10.01 -1.43 -17.95
CA SER A 132 -8.72 -1.38 -17.28
C SER A 132 -8.87 -1.82 -15.82
N ARG A 133 -7.85 -2.49 -15.29
CA ARG A 133 -7.82 -2.94 -13.88
C ARG A 133 -8.11 -1.80 -12.91
N LEU A 134 -7.58 -0.60 -13.21
CA LEU A 134 -7.80 0.62 -12.44
C LEU A 134 -9.29 0.99 -12.37
N VAL A 135 -9.98 1.05 -13.52
CA VAL A 135 -11.43 1.39 -13.57
C VAL A 135 -12.27 0.33 -12.84
N THR A 136 -11.94 -0.95 -13.02
CA THR A 136 -12.63 -2.06 -12.35
C THR A 136 -12.50 -1.96 -10.83
N GLU A 137 -11.28 -1.77 -10.32
CA GLU A 137 -11.05 -1.64 -8.87
C GLU A 137 -11.61 -0.34 -8.31
N ALA A 138 -11.65 0.76 -9.06
CA ALA A 138 -12.33 1.98 -8.63
C ALA A 138 -13.86 1.81 -8.51
N ALA A 139 -14.47 1.01 -9.38
CA ALA A 139 -15.90 0.73 -9.31
C ALA A 139 -16.29 -0.13 -8.10
N ARG A 140 -15.36 -0.87 -7.49
CA ARG A 140 -15.64 -1.78 -6.38
C ARG A 140 -15.98 -1.05 -5.07
N PRO A 141 -15.17 -0.09 -4.55
CA PRO A 141 -15.54 0.74 -3.40
C PRO A 141 -16.87 1.45 -3.60
N VAL A 142 -17.14 2.00 -4.80
CA VAL A 142 -18.39 2.70 -5.12
C VAL A 142 -19.61 1.83 -4.85
N ARG A 143 -19.55 0.54 -5.20
CA ARG A 143 -20.62 -0.43 -4.93
C ARG A 143 -20.72 -0.80 -3.46
N THR A 144 -19.59 -1.09 -2.82
CA THR A 144 -19.53 -1.50 -1.41
C THR A 144 -20.06 -0.41 -0.47
N LEU A 145 -19.67 0.84 -0.74
CA LEU A 145 -19.98 2.00 0.11
C LEU A 145 -21.35 2.62 -0.20
N GLY A 146 -22.11 2.03 -1.13
CA GLY A 146 -23.41 2.58 -1.55
C GLY A 146 -23.30 3.96 -2.21
N LEU A 147 -22.17 4.29 -2.83
CA LEU A 147 -21.96 5.59 -3.46
C LEU A 147 -22.83 5.68 -4.72
N ARG A 148 -23.82 6.58 -4.70
CA ARG A 148 -24.58 6.95 -5.89
C ARG A 148 -23.60 7.48 -6.95
N ARG A 149 -23.64 6.88 -8.14
CA ARG A 149 -22.99 7.45 -9.33
C ARG A 149 -23.57 8.86 -9.55
N PRO A 150 -22.74 9.89 -9.74
CA PRO A 150 -23.23 11.20 -10.19
C PRO A 150 -23.88 11.08 -11.57
#